data_AF-A0A956KTC7-F1
#
_entry.id   AF-A0A956KTC7-F1
#
_cell.length_a   1.000
_cell.length_b   1.000
_cell.length_c   1.000
_cell.angle_alpha   90.00
_cell.angle_beta   90.00
_cell.angle_gamma   90.00
#
_symmetry.space_group_name_H-M   'P 1'
#
loop_
_entity.id
_entity.type
_entity.pdbx_description
1 polymer ?
#
loop_
_entity_poly.entity_id
_entity_poly.type
_entity_poly.pdbx_seq_one_letter_code
_entity_poly.pdbx_strand_id
1 'polypeptide(L)' 'MSTAERLDAAFAALADPTRRAILLRLVDGEATVNELAEPFSISQPAISRHLKVLEG' A
#
# COMPACT_ATOMS: atom_id res chain seq x y z
N MET A 1 19.67 4.48 8.14
CA MET A 1 18.59 5.46 7.99
C MET A 1 18.39 6.22 9.29
N SER A 2 18.47 7.53 9.21
CA SER A 2 18.04 8.48 10.24
C SER A 2 16.52 8.42 10.45
N THR A 3 16.03 9.01 11.54
CA THR A 3 14.59 9.15 11.77
C THR A 3 13.92 9.99 10.69
N ALA A 4 14.59 11.04 10.21
CA ALA A 4 14.07 11.88 9.12
C ALA A 4 13.87 11.05 7.84
N GLU A 5 14.89 10.27 7.43
CA GLU A 5 14.77 9.42 6.23
C GLU A 5 13.67 8.36 6.34
N ARG A 6 13.42 7.82 7.54
CA ARG A 6 12.28 6.90 7.77
C ARG A 6 10.93 7.59 7.60
N LEU A 7 10.80 8.80 8.15
CA LEU A 7 9.57 9.58 8.03
C LEU A 7 9.33 9.99 6.58
N ASP A 8 10.36 10.42 5.87
CA ASP A 8 10.28 10.79 4.45
C ASP A 8 9.81 9.60 3.61
N ALA A 9 10.36 8.40 3.85
CA ALA A 9 9.93 7.18 3.18
C ALA A 9 8.46 6.82 3.50
N ALA A 10 8.06 6.92 4.78
CA ALA A 10 6.69 6.64 5.19
C ALA A 10 5.69 7.62 4.55
N PHE A 11 5.99 8.93 4.55
CA PHE A 11 5.13 9.93 3.92
C PHE A 11 5.09 9.78 2.40
N ALA A 12 6.21 9.46 1.76
CA ALA A 12 6.24 9.14 0.33
C ALA A 12 5.38 7.89 0.01
N ALA A 13 5.43 6.85 0.85
CA ALA A 13 4.54 5.70 0.73
C ALA A 13 3.07 6.11 0.91
N LEU A 14 2.71 6.94 1.89
CA LEU A 14 1.32 7.34 2.10
C LEU A 14 0.78 8.36 1.09
N ALA A 15 1.63 9.00 0.28
CA ALA A 15 1.21 10.03 -0.68
C ALA A 15 0.31 9.49 -1.82
N ASP A 16 0.41 8.21 -2.15
CA ASP A 16 -0.36 7.58 -3.23
C ASP A 16 -1.78 7.17 -2.76
N PRO A 17 -2.85 7.58 -3.48
CA PRO A 17 -4.22 7.28 -3.08
C PRO A 17 -4.54 5.79 -3.09
N THR A 18 -3.98 5.01 -4.02
CA THR A 18 -4.18 3.55 -4.08
C THR A 18 -3.58 2.88 -2.85
N ARG A 19 -2.37 3.28 -2.43
CA ARG A 19 -1.75 2.77 -1.20
C ARG A 19 -2.57 3.09 0.05
N ARG A 20 -3.14 4.29 0.15
CA ARG A 20 -4.06 4.62 1.26
C ARG A 20 -5.32 3.77 1.23
N ALA A 21 -5.90 3.54 0.06
CA ALA A 21 -7.08 2.68 -0.08
C ALA A 21 -6.78 1.22 0.31
N ILE A 22 -5.61 0.68 -0.08
CA ILE A 22 -5.15 -0.64 0.36
C ILE A 22 -5.05 -0.71 1.89
N LEU A 23 -4.38 0.27 2.52
CA LEU A 23 -4.26 0.32 3.98
C LEU A 23 -5.62 0.40 4.67
N LEU A 24 -6.52 1.26 4.18
CA LEU A 24 -7.87 1.38 4.71
C LEU A 24 -8.64 0.06 4.63
N ARG A 25 -8.51 -0.69 3.53
CA ARG A 25 -9.12 -2.02 3.42
C ARG A 25 -8.53 -3.02 4.42
N LEU A 26 -7.24 -2.94 4.73
CA LEU A 26 -6.59 -3.82 5.70
C LEU A 26 -6.92 -3.48 7.17
N VAL A 27 -7.47 -2.29 7.45
CA VAL A 27 -8.01 -1.96 8.78
C VAL A 27 -9.17 -2.89 9.14
N ASP A 28 -9.94 -3.35 8.14
CA ASP A 28 -11.07 -4.27 8.33
C ASP A 28 -10.64 -5.73 8.57
N GLY A 29 -9.34 -6.02 8.43
CA GLY A 29 -8.74 -7.34 8.62
C GLY A 29 -7.84 -7.78 7.47
N GLU A 30 -7.24 -8.95 7.62
CA GLU A 30 -6.39 -9.57 6.61
C GLU A 30 -7.14 -9.75 5.28
N ALA A 31 -6.41 -9.61 4.18
CA ALA A 31 -6.93 -9.78 2.83
C ALA A 31 -5.85 -10.34 1.91
N THR A 32 -6.25 -11.18 0.97
CA THR A 32 -5.41 -11.67 -0.11
C THR A 32 -5.16 -10.56 -1.14
N VAL A 33 -4.09 -10.70 -1.93
CA VAL A 33 -3.80 -9.77 -3.04
C VAL A 33 -4.95 -9.69 -4.03
N ASN A 34 -5.70 -10.78 -4.21
CA ASN A 34 -6.85 -10.79 -5.11
C ASN A 34 -8.00 -9.93 -4.56
N GLU A 35 -8.35 -10.10 -3.28
CA GLU A 35 -9.38 -9.28 -2.62
C GLU A 35 -8.98 -7.79 -2.58
N LEU A 36 -7.70 -7.50 -2.40
CA LEU A 36 -7.18 -6.14 -2.47
C LEU A 36 -7.24 -5.56 -3.89
N ALA A 37 -7.26 -6.39 -4.93
CA ALA A 37 -7.32 -5.93 -6.32
C ALA A 37 -8.75 -5.66 -6.80
N GLU A 38 -9.75 -6.38 -6.28
CA GLU A 38 -11.16 -6.26 -6.68
C GLU A 38 -11.71 -4.82 -6.79
N PRO A 39 -11.45 -3.90 -5.84
CA PRO A 39 -11.99 -2.53 -5.93
C PRO A 39 -11.26 -1.63 -6.92
N PHE A 40 -10.16 -2.08 -7.53
CA PHE A 40 -9.35 -1.29 -8.44
C PHE A 40 -9.40 -1.83 -9.86
N SER A 41 -9.44 -0.93 -10.85
CA SER A 41 -9.30 -1.30 -12.27
C SER A 41 -7.83 -1.48 -12.67
N ILE A 42 -7.01 -2.14 -11.83
CA ILE A 42 -5.59 -2.39 -12.06
C ILE A 42 -5.26 -3.87 -11.86
N SER A 43 -4.11 -4.29 -12.37
CA SER A 43 -3.70 -5.69 -12.30
C SER A 43 -3.17 -6.09 -10.91
N GLN A 44 -3.26 -7.38 -10.56
CA GLN A 44 -2.65 -7.89 -9.32
C GLN A 44 -1.16 -7.55 -9.18
N PRO A 45 -0.30 -7.65 -10.23
CA PRO A 45 1.09 -7.19 -10.14
C PRO A 45 1.24 -5.72 -9.75
N ALA A 46 0.30 -4.85 -10.17
CA ALA A 46 0.31 -3.45 -9.76
C ALA A 46 0.02 -3.33 -8.25
N ILE A 47 -0.98 -4.06 -7.74
CA ILE A 47 -1.26 -4.14 -6.29
C ILE A 47 -0.04 -4.67 -5.52
N SER A 48 0.59 -5.75 -5.97
CA SER A 48 1.80 -6.28 -5.34
C SER A 48 2.95 -5.25 -5.31
N ARG A 49 3.07 -4.40 -6.33
CA ARG A 49 4.05 -3.30 -6.32
C ARG A 49 3.71 -2.24 -5.27
N HIS A 50 2.43 -1.91 -5.10
CA HIS A 50 2.00 -1.00 -4.04
C HIS A 50 2.27 -1.60 -2.64
N LEU A 51 2.00 -2.89 -2.45
CA LEU A 51 2.28 -3.61 -1.19
C LEU A 51 3.77 -3.61 -0.85
N LYS A 52 4.65 -3.89 -1.81
CA LYS A 52 6.12 -3.83 -1.59
C LYS A 52 6.60 -2.47 -1.10
N VAL A 53 5.99 -1.38 -1.56
CA VAL A 53 6.33 -0.03 -1.08
C VAL A 53 5.82 0.20 0.34
N LEU A 54 4.70 -0.42 0.72
CA LEU A 54 4.12 -0.30 2.06
C LEU A 54 4.82 -1.18 3.10
N GLU A 55 5.34 -2.35 2.71
CA GLU A 55 6.10 -3.25 3.58
C GLU A 55 7.47 -2.68 4.00
N GLY A 56 8.05 -1.79 3.18
CA GLY A 56 9.30 -1.08 3.46
C GLY A 56 10.55 -1.85 3.04
#